data_AF-A0A834TPF3-F1
#
_entry.id   AF-A0A834TPF3-F1
#
_cell.length_a   1.000
_cell.length_b   1.000
_cell.length_c   1.000
_cell.angle_alpha   90.00
_cell.angle_beta   90.00
_cell.angle_gamma   90.00
#
_symmetry.space_group_name_H-M   'P 1'
#
loop_
_entity.id
_entity.type
_entity.pdbx_description
1 polymer ?
#
loop_
_entity_poly.entity_id
_entity_poly.type
_entity_poly.pdbx_seq_one_letter_code
_entity_poly.pdbx_strand_id
1 'polypeptide(L)'
;MKRIKGIQEAQERNFNPFLEDLGRKLAREMEDVLNQEEALWFQKARCYWIKDGNRNTRYYYTKATIPRRRNKIHMLKNDDGVWSEDPKVIKETIVTFFKKLFEEDKQERNVLEASCNWPRLDSNDWDKINLPFTVEEITAASQEVGKYLGAHLIHGRHSKQKFKSAATQAP
;
A
#
# COMPACT_ATOMS: atom_id res chain seq x y z
N MET A 1 -19.71 21.86 -0.37
CA MET A 1 -20.68 22.39 0.62
C MET A 1 -21.50 23.57 0.12
N LYS A 2 -20.90 24.70 -0.34
CA LYS A 2 -21.68 25.90 -0.71
C LYS A 2 -22.70 25.69 -1.86
N ARG A 3 -22.39 24.83 -2.84
CA ARG A 3 -23.27 24.57 -4.01
C ARG A 3 -24.54 23.76 -3.68
N ILE A 4 -24.41 22.65 -2.94
CA ILE A 4 -25.57 21.84 -2.53
C ILE A 4 -26.49 22.65 -1.60
N LYS A 5 -25.90 23.38 -0.65
CA LYS A 5 -26.64 24.26 0.25
C LYS A 5 -27.41 25.34 -0.50
N GLY A 6 -26.80 25.98 -1.50
CA GLY A 6 -27.47 26.97 -2.34
C GLY A 6 -28.59 26.39 -3.22
N ILE A 7 -28.50 25.12 -3.64
CA ILE A 7 -29.58 24.44 -4.36
C ILE A 7 -30.75 24.14 -3.41
N GLN A 8 -30.48 23.67 -2.19
CA GLN A 8 -31.51 23.44 -1.16
C GLN A 8 -32.25 24.74 -0.78
N GLU A 9 -31.52 25.82 -0.54
CA GLU A 9 -32.08 27.15 -0.23
C GLU A 9 -32.91 27.73 -1.39
N ALA A 10 -32.56 27.41 -2.65
CA ALA A 10 -33.33 27.82 -3.83
C ALA A 10 -34.60 26.97 -4.03
N GLN A 11 -34.57 25.69 -3.68
CA GLN A 11 -35.71 24.77 -3.74
C GLN A 11 -36.79 25.09 -2.70
N GLU A 12 -36.42 25.65 -1.54
CA GLU A 12 -37.36 26.13 -0.52
C GLU A 12 -38.21 27.33 -0.99
N ARG A 13 -37.75 28.06 -2.02
CA ARG A 13 -38.42 29.27 -2.54
C ARG A 13 -39.30 29.00 -3.76
N ASN A 14 -38.94 28.04 -4.62
CA ASN A 14 -39.74 27.59 -5.75
C ASN A 14 -39.25 26.20 -6.20
N PHE A 15 -40.18 25.24 -6.28
CA PHE A 15 -39.86 23.89 -6.75
C PHE A 15 -39.50 23.93 -8.25
N ASN A 16 -38.27 23.53 -8.59
CA ASN A 16 -37.79 23.45 -9.96
C ASN A 16 -37.24 22.03 -10.22
N PRO A 17 -37.85 21.24 -11.11
CA PRO A 17 -37.41 19.88 -11.45
C PRO A 17 -35.95 19.78 -11.92
N PHE A 18 -35.44 20.82 -12.59
CA PHE A 18 -34.05 20.87 -13.03
C PHE A 18 -33.07 21.03 -11.85
N LEU A 19 -33.43 21.84 -10.85
CA LEU A 19 -32.63 22.00 -9.64
C LEU A 19 -32.65 20.74 -8.77
N GLU A 20 -33.75 19.99 -8.80
CA GLU A 20 -33.85 18.69 -8.13
C GLU A 20 -32.94 17.65 -8.76
N ASP A 21 -32.92 17.55 -10.09
CA ASP A 21 -32.04 16.62 -10.79
C ASP A 21 -30.56 16.97 -10.60
N LEU A 22 -30.24 18.27 -10.70
CA LEU A 22 -28.90 18.78 -10.39
C LEU A 22 -28.50 18.49 -8.93
N GLY A 23 -29.41 18.68 -7.98
CA GLY A 23 -29.20 18.37 -6.57
C GLY A 23 -28.91 16.89 -6.33
N ARG A 24 -29.68 16.00 -6.96
CA ARG A 24 -29.44 14.54 -6.90
C ARG A 24 -28.09 14.15 -7.50
N LYS A 25 -27.73 14.70 -8.66
CA LYS A 25 -26.44 14.44 -9.31
C LYS A 25 -25.28 14.86 -8.41
N LEU A 26 -25.34 16.07 -7.86
CA LEU A 26 -24.29 16.62 -7.00
C LEU A 26 -24.17 15.84 -5.68
N ALA A 27 -25.29 15.33 -5.15
CA ALA A 27 -25.29 14.46 -3.97
C ALA A 27 -24.61 13.11 -4.25
N ARG A 28 -24.86 12.48 -5.41
CA ARG A 28 -24.17 11.24 -5.81
C ARG A 28 -22.67 11.44 -5.98
N GLU A 29 -22.26 12.49 -6.70
CA GLU A 29 -20.84 12.81 -6.87
C GLU A 29 -20.15 13.02 -5.51
N MET A 30 -20.85 13.63 -4.55
CA MET A 30 -20.33 13.79 -3.19
C MET A 30 -20.20 12.47 -2.45
N GLU A 31 -21.19 11.58 -2.55
CA GLU A 31 -21.14 10.25 -1.94
C GLU A 31 -19.98 9.42 -2.51
N ASP A 32 -19.74 9.49 -3.82
CA ASP A 32 -18.62 8.81 -4.47
C ASP A 32 -17.27 9.29 -3.94
N VAL A 33 -17.08 10.62 -3.82
CA VAL A 33 -15.84 11.19 -3.26
C VAL A 33 -15.64 10.77 -1.80
N LEU A 34 -16.71 10.76 -0.99
CA LEU A 34 -16.64 10.33 0.40
C LEU A 34 -16.27 8.85 0.53
N ASN A 35 -16.84 8.00 -0.33
CA ASN A 35 -16.50 6.57 -0.38
C ASN A 35 -15.03 6.35 -0.75
N GLN A 36 -14.52 7.10 -1.74
CA GLN A 36 -13.10 7.06 -2.12
C GLN A 36 -12.19 7.50 -0.98
N GLU A 37 -12.55 8.60 -0.30
CA GLU A 37 -11.80 9.11 0.84
C GLU A 37 -11.78 8.09 2.00
N GLU A 38 -12.92 7.47 2.31
CA GLU A 38 -13.01 6.42 3.32
C GLU A 38 -12.10 5.23 3.00
N ALA A 39 -12.15 4.73 1.76
CA ALA A 39 -11.28 3.63 1.31
C ALA A 39 -9.79 3.98 1.42
N LEU A 40 -9.42 5.21 1.05
CA LEU A 40 -8.06 5.71 1.15
C LEU A 40 -7.59 5.79 2.62
N TRP A 41 -8.44 6.28 3.53
CA TRP A 41 -8.10 6.33 4.96
C TRP A 41 -8.01 4.95 5.59
N PHE A 42 -8.88 4.03 5.18
CA PHE A 42 -8.81 2.63 5.59
C PHE A 42 -7.47 1.99 5.20
N GLN A 43 -7.06 2.14 3.94
CA GLN A 43 -5.76 1.65 3.45
C GLN A 43 -4.59 2.28 4.24
N LYS A 44 -4.61 3.60 4.43
CA LYS A 44 -3.55 4.31 5.18
C LYS A 44 -3.46 3.89 6.65
N ALA A 45 -4.59 3.54 7.28
CA ALA A 45 -4.63 3.13 8.68
C ALA A 45 -4.09 1.71 8.91
N ARG A 46 -3.88 0.90 7.86
CA ARG A 46 -3.40 -0.50 7.95
C ARG A 46 -4.18 -1.34 8.98
N CYS A 47 -5.48 -1.10 9.12
CA CYS A 47 -6.34 -1.77 10.09
C CYS A 47 -7.02 -3.01 9.47
N TYR A 48 -7.21 -4.07 10.25
CA TYR A 48 -8.08 -5.18 9.85
C TYR A 48 -9.54 -4.72 9.76
N TRP A 49 -10.33 -5.36 8.89
CA TRP A 49 -11.72 -5.04 8.59
C TRP A 49 -12.52 -4.63 9.84
N ILE A 50 -13.19 -3.48 9.76
CA ILE A 50 -14.18 -3.08 10.76
C ILE A 50 -15.30 -4.13 10.78
N LYS A 51 -15.44 -4.82 11.91
CA LYS A 51 -16.55 -5.76 12.14
C LYS A 51 -17.89 -5.07 12.42
N ASP A 52 -17.87 -3.79 12.79
CA ASP A 52 -19.08 -3.04 13.16
C ASP A 52 -19.30 -1.88 12.20
N GLY A 53 -20.34 -1.96 11.36
CA GLY A 53 -20.68 -1.07 10.25
C GLY A 53 -20.94 0.41 10.57
N ASN A 54 -20.05 1.06 11.33
CA ASN A 54 -20.02 2.48 11.57
C ASN A 54 -18.87 3.10 10.75
N ARG A 55 -19.21 3.98 9.80
CA ARG A 55 -18.31 4.75 8.91
C ARG A 55 -17.52 5.79 9.70
N ASN A 56 -16.67 5.34 10.64
CA ASN A 56 -15.96 6.26 11.53
C ASN A 56 -14.65 6.74 10.88
N THR A 57 -14.76 7.62 9.88
CA THR A 57 -13.61 8.29 9.23
C THR A 57 -12.68 8.97 10.24
N ARG A 58 -13.20 9.48 11.36
CA ARG A 58 -12.39 10.06 12.45
C ARG A 58 -11.47 9.02 13.09
N TYR A 59 -11.94 7.79 13.29
CA TYR A 59 -11.12 6.70 13.84
C TYR A 59 -9.94 6.38 12.91
N TYR A 60 -10.22 6.15 11.62
CA TYR A 60 -9.18 5.83 10.64
C TYR A 60 -8.20 6.98 10.44
N TYR A 61 -8.71 8.21 10.35
CA TYR A 61 -7.89 9.41 10.27
C TYR A 61 -6.94 9.50 11.48
N THR A 62 -7.46 9.30 12.69
CA THR A 62 -6.65 9.36 13.91
C THR A 62 -5.61 8.23 13.94
N LYS A 63 -6.02 7.01 13.58
CA LYS A 63 -5.13 5.84 13.49
C LYS A 63 -4.02 6.01 12.46
N ALA A 64 -4.28 6.64 11.32
CA ALA A 64 -3.27 6.96 10.31
C ALA A 64 -2.38 8.15 10.72
N THR A 65 -2.94 9.13 11.43
CA THR A 65 -2.25 10.37 11.80
C THR A 65 -1.26 10.18 12.94
N ILE A 66 -1.59 9.36 13.95
CA ILE A 66 -0.72 9.15 15.11
C ILE A 66 0.67 8.63 14.70
N PRO A 67 0.80 7.53 13.91
CA PRO A 67 2.11 7.06 13.45
C PRO A 67 2.80 8.08 12.55
N ARG A 68 2.05 8.78 11.68
CA ARG A 68 2.61 9.79 10.78
C ARG A 68 3.23 10.97 11.56
N ARG A 69 2.60 11.39 12.66
CA ARG A 69 3.15 12.41 13.56
C ARG A 69 4.36 11.89 14.32
N ARG A 70 4.29 10.67 14.85
CA ARG A 70 5.40 10.04 15.59
C ARG A 70 6.65 9.84 14.73
N ASN A 71 6.47 9.47 13.46
CA ASN A 71 7.57 9.17 12.55
C ASN A 71 8.04 10.41 11.76
N LYS A 72 7.50 11.59 12.06
CA LYS A 72 7.97 12.82 11.41
C LYS A 72 9.34 13.18 11.97
N ILE A 73 10.34 13.21 11.11
CA ILE A 73 11.67 13.70 11.45
C ILE A 73 11.59 15.23 11.52
N HIS A 74 11.73 15.77 12.73
CA HIS A 74 11.71 17.22 12.98
C HIS A 74 13.10 17.85 12.90
N MET A 75 14.11 17.11 13.35
CA MET A 75 15.50 17.52 13.34
C MET A 75 16.37 16.31 13.05
N LEU A 76 17.49 16.53 12.38
CA LEU A 76 18.48 15.51 12.07
C LEU A 76 19.86 16.05 12.44
N LYS A 77 20.68 15.22 13.07
CA LYS A 77 22.07 15.53 13.36
C LYS A 77 22.95 15.06 12.20
N ASN A 78 23.74 15.97 11.64
CA ASN A 78 24.70 15.66 10.58
C ASN A 78 25.96 14.99 11.15
N ASP A 79 26.82 14.47 10.26
CA ASP A 79 28.08 13.81 10.61
C ASP A 79 29.04 14.72 11.40
N ASP A 80 28.99 16.04 11.15
CA ASP A 80 29.75 17.07 11.89
C ASP A 80 29.20 17.35 13.30
N GLY A 81 28.14 16.65 13.69
CA GLY A 81 27.50 16.77 14.99
C GLY A 81 26.55 17.98 15.15
N VAL A 82 26.27 18.69 14.05
CA VAL A 82 25.35 19.84 14.03
C VAL A 82 23.91 19.37 13.82
N TRP A 83 22.97 19.89 14.63
CA TRP A 83 21.53 19.66 14.46
C TRP A 83 20.95 20.60 13.40
N SER A 84 20.16 20.05 12.48
CA SER A 84 19.43 20.81 11.47
C SER A 84 17.92 20.55 11.57
N GLU A 85 17.14 21.62 11.48
CA GLU A 85 15.67 21.60 11.44
C GLU A 85 15.12 21.93 10.03
N ASP A 86 15.97 22.37 9.11
CA ASP A 86 15.54 22.72 7.75
C ASP A 86 15.17 21.45 6.96
N PRO A 87 13.91 21.30 6.50
CA PRO A 87 13.48 20.15 5.72
C PRO A 87 14.32 19.88 4.47
N LYS A 88 14.89 20.93 3.84
CA LYS A 88 15.75 20.78 2.66
C LYS A 88 17.07 20.12 3.05
N VAL A 89 17.72 20.65 4.08
CA VAL A 89 18.98 20.12 4.61
C VAL A 89 18.79 18.69 5.12
N ILE A 90 17.73 18.42 5.88
CA ILE A 90 17.43 17.05 6.35
C ILE A 90 17.31 16.07 5.18
N LYS A 91 16.60 16.45 4.11
CA LYS A 91 16.46 15.61 2.91
C LYS A 91 17.81 15.37 2.24
N GLU A 92 18.61 16.41 2.07
CA GLU A 92 19.94 16.32 1.45
C GLU A 92 20.90 15.45 2.27
N THR A 93 20.91 15.60 3.60
CA THR A 93 21.71 14.75 4.50
C THR A 93 21.32 13.28 4.36
N ILE A 94 20.01 12.96 4.41
CA ILE A 94 19.53 11.57 4.28
C ILE A 94 19.94 10.97 2.93
N VAL A 95 19.74 11.72 1.85
CA VAL A 95 20.09 11.24 0.50
C VAL A 95 21.60 11.02 0.39
N THR A 96 22.41 11.95 0.87
CA THR A 96 23.88 11.85 0.81
C THR A 96 24.38 10.68 1.66
N PHE A 97 23.83 10.49 2.86
CA PHE A 97 24.15 9.37 3.74
C PHE A 97 23.89 8.03 3.07
N PHE A 98 22.68 7.81 2.55
CA PHE A 98 22.35 6.53 1.90
C PHE A 98 23.07 6.33 0.58
N LYS A 99 23.34 7.40 -0.18
CA LYS A 99 24.20 7.31 -1.36
C LYS A 99 25.56 6.77 -0.99
N LYS A 100 26.22 7.35 0.02
CA LYS A 100 27.52 6.90 0.51
C LYS A 100 27.47 5.47 1.06
N LEU A 101 26.41 5.11 1.79
CA LEU A 101 26.24 3.77 2.37
C LEU A 101 26.10 2.68 1.30
N PHE A 102 25.41 2.98 0.20
CA PHE A 102 25.20 2.05 -0.91
C PHE A 102 26.18 2.27 -2.07
N GLU A 103 27.11 3.21 -1.94
CA GLU A 103 28.20 3.38 -2.88
C GLU A 103 29.17 2.22 -2.66
N GLU A 104 29.47 1.51 -3.75
CA GLU A 104 30.34 0.34 -3.69
C GLU A 104 31.75 0.79 -3.26
N ASP A 105 32.16 0.34 -2.09
CA ASP A 105 33.50 0.59 -1.62
C ASP A 105 34.46 -0.19 -2.53
N LYS A 106 35.20 0.53 -3.39
CA LYS A 106 36.18 -0.03 -4.33
C LYS A 106 37.42 -0.59 -3.61
N GLN A 107 37.42 -0.63 -2.28
CA GLN A 107 38.41 -1.40 -1.55
C GLN A 107 38.36 -2.82 -2.09
N GLU A 108 39.54 -3.37 -2.39
CA GLU A 108 39.68 -4.78 -2.73
C GLU A 108 38.88 -5.54 -1.68
N ARG A 109 37.75 -6.11 -2.10
CA ARG A 109 37.03 -7.04 -1.24
C ARG A 109 38.09 -8.08 -0.98
N ASN A 110 38.65 -8.08 0.23
CA ASN A 110 39.40 -9.23 0.73
C ASN A 110 38.39 -10.35 0.53
N VAL A 111 38.56 -11.10 -0.56
CA VAL A 111 37.79 -12.30 -0.84
C VAL A 111 37.83 -12.99 0.48
N LEU A 112 36.68 -13.09 1.16
CA LEU A 112 36.61 -13.67 2.49
C LEU A 112 37.47 -14.90 2.37
N GLU A 113 38.65 -14.91 3.02
CA GLU A 113 39.56 -16.03 2.98
C GLU A 113 38.91 -17.01 3.94
N ALA A 114 37.76 -17.48 3.47
CA ALA A 114 36.90 -18.40 4.11
C ALA A 114 37.71 -19.68 4.02
N SER A 115 38.47 -19.92 5.08
CA SER A 115 38.90 -21.25 5.48
C SER A 115 37.72 -22.24 5.56
N CYS A 116 36.49 -21.74 5.41
CA CYS A 116 35.29 -22.50 5.10
C CYS A 116 35.45 -23.20 3.74
N ASN A 117 35.63 -24.52 3.82
CA ASN A 117 35.48 -25.44 2.70
C ASN A 117 34.00 -25.43 2.24
N TRP A 118 33.59 -24.38 1.50
CA TRP A 118 32.26 -24.31 0.93
C TRP A 118 32.04 -25.53 0.03
N PRO A 119 30.90 -26.22 0.14
CA PRO A 119 30.61 -27.31 -0.78
C PRO A 119 30.66 -26.73 -2.20
N ARG A 120 31.59 -27.24 -3.01
CA ARG A 120 31.72 -26.84 -4.40
C ARG A 120 30.47 -27.34 -5.10
N LEU A 121 29.70 -26.40 -5.66
CA LEU A 121 28.52 -26.75 -6.43
C LEU A 121 28.96 -27.64 -7.60
N ASP A 122 28.35 -28.81 -7.74
CA ASP A 122 28.63 -29.70 -8.86
C ASP A 122 28.15 -29.04 -10.17
N SER A 123 28.79 -29.37 -11.28
CA SER A 123 28.48 -28.80 -12.60
C SER A 123 27.00 -29.04 -12.96
N ASN A 124 26.48 -30.21 -12.58
CA ASN A 124 25.08 -30.58 -12.77
C ASN A 124 24.11 -29.68 -11.96
N ASP A 125 24.49 -29.26 -10.76
CA ASP A 125 23.64 -28.38 -9.95
C ASP A 125 23.72 -26.93 -10.43
N TRP A 126 24.87 -26.51 -10.96
CA TRP A 126 25.02 -25.23 -11.65
C TRP A 126 24.11 -25.16 -12.88
N ASP A 127 24.14 -26.19 -13.73
CA ASP A 127 23.29 -26.25 -14.91
C ASP A 127 21.81 -26.19 -14.54
N LYS A 128 21.39 -26.86 -13.45
CA LYS A 128 20.01 -26.79 -12.96
C LYS A 128 19.58 -25.39 -12.53
N ILE A 129 20.44 -24.65 -11.82
CA ILE A 129 20.10 -23.29 -11.32
C ILE A 129 20.04 -22.28 -12.48
N ASN A 130 20.79 -22.51 -13.56
CA ASN A 130 20.78 -21.66 -14.75
C ASN A 130 19.67 -21.98 -15.76
N LEU A 131 18.89 -23.06 -15.56
CA LEU A 131 17.79 -23.37 -16.44
C LEU A 131 16.70 -22.28 -16.35
N PRO A 132 16.05 -21.94 -17.47
CA PRO A 132 14.92 -21.04 -17.45
C PRO A 132 13.77 -21.65 -16.65
N PHE A 133 13.13 -20.83 -15.81
CA PHE A 133 12.01 -21.26 -14.99
C PHE A 133 10.84 -21.77 -15.83
N THR A 134 10.26 -22.89 -15.41
CA THR A 134 9.06 -23.44 -16.03
C THR A 134 7.79 -22.85 -15.39
N VAL A 135 6.69 -22.81 -16.14
CA VAL A 135 5.39 -22.33 -15.62
C VAL A 135 4.93 -23.20 -14.45
N GLU A 136 5.22 -24.50 -14.48
CA GLU A 136 4.89 -25.44 -13.41
C GLU A 136 5.60 -25.09 -12.11
N GLU A 137 6.91 -24.84 -12.14
CA GLU A 137 7.68 -24.38 -10.98
C GLU A 137 7.15 -23.06 -10.40
N ILE A 138 6.78 -22.11 -11.26
CA ILE A 138 6.20 -20.83 -10.84
C ILE A 138 4.86 -21.07 -10.13
N THR A 139 4.00 -21.94 -10.68
CA THR A 139 2.70 -22.26 -10.04
C THR A 139 2.88 -23.03 -8.73
N ALA A 140 3.83 -23.96 -8.65
CA ALA A 140 4.13 -24.73 -7.46
C ALA A 140 4.68 -23.81 -6.34
N ALA A 141 5.64 -22.94 -6.67
CA ALA A 141 6.17 -21.95 -5.74
C ALA A 141 5.08 -20.98 -5.26
N SER A 142 4.20 -20.52 -6.16
CA SER A 142 3.07 -19.67 -5.79
C SER A 142 2.10 -20.37 -4.84
N GLN A 143 1.83 -21.67 -5.03
CA GLN A 143 0.98 -22.46 -4.15
C GLN A 143 1.66 -22.68 -2.79
N GLU A 144 2.97 -22.93 -2.77
CA GLU A 144 3.75 -23.14 -1.57
C GLU A 144 3.86 -21.87 -0.72
N VAL A 145 4.17 -20.72 -1.33
CA VAL A 145 4.13 -19.41 -0.66
C VAL A 145 2.72 -19.12 -0.13
N GLY A 146 1.67 -19.55 -0.86
CA GLY A 146 0.28 -19.52 -0.40
C GLY A 146 0.00 -20.33 0.87
N LYS A 147 0.70 -21.45 1.12
CA LYS A 147 0.58 -22.24 2.36
C LYS A 147 1.05 -21.44 3.58
N TYR A 148 2.11 -20.66 3.42
CA TYR A 148 2.68 -19.83 4.49
C TYR A 148 1.94 -18.50 4.68
N LEU A 149 1.32 -17.96 3.63
CA LEU A 149 0.44 -16.78 3.72
C LEU A 149 -0.96 -17.12 4.26
N GLY A 150 -1.40 -18.39 4.16
CA GLY A 150 -2.76 -18.83 4.49
C GLY A 150 -3.03 -19.13 5.97
N ALA A 151 -2.03 -19.23 6.84
CA ALA A 151 -2.23 -19.59 8.24
C ALA A 151 -2.87 -18.47 9.10
N HIS A 152 -2.84 -17.21 8.65
CA HIS A 152 -3.40 -16.09 9.42
C HIS A 152 -4.78 -15.61 8.92
N LEU A 153 -5.35 -16.20 7.85
CA LEU A 153 -6.54 -15.66 7.16
C LEU A 153 -7.73 -16.62 6.99
N ILE A 154 -7.77 -17.77 7.68
CA ILE A 154 -8.94 -18.67 7.62
C ILE A 154 -9.88 -18.40 8.78
N HIS A 155 -10.65 -17.30 8.70
CA HIS A 155 -11.97 -17.14 9.33
C HIS A 155 -12.93 -16.43 8.36
N GLY A 156 -12.98 -16.92 7.12
CA GLY A 156 -13.82 -16.32 6.07
C GLY A 156 -14.18 -17.29 4.94
N ARG A 157 -14.55 -18.54 5.27
CA ARG A 157 -15.18 -19.45 4.30
C ARG A 157 -16.62 -19.01 4.05
N HIS A 158 -16.87 -18.02 3.19
CA HIS A 158 -18.16 -17.83 2.49
C HIS A 158 -18.03 -16.79 1.37
N SER A 159 -17.36 -17.13 0.25
CA SER A 159 -17.67 -16.45 -1.04
C SER A 159 -17.23 -17.20 -2.31
N LYS A 160 -16.84 -18.47 -2.23
CA LYS A 160 -16.57 -19.29 -3.44
C LYS A 160 -17.88 -19.83 -4.03
N GLN A 161 -18.80 -18.95 -4.40
CA GLN A 161 -20.05 -19.34 -5.06
C GLN A 161 -20.59 -18.24 -5.99
N LYS A 162 -19.74 -17.45 -6.67
CA LYS A 162 -20.22 -16.53 -7.72
C LYS A 162 -19.37 -16.40 -8.98
N PHE A 163 -18.31 -17.19 -9.16
CA PHE A 163 -17.44 -17.08 -10.35
C PHE A 163 -17.51 -18.25 -11.35
N LYS A 164 -18.38 -19.24 -11.16
CA LYS A 164 -18.50 -20.39 -12.07
C LYS A 164 -19.64 -20.33 -13.10
N SER A 165 -20.46 -19.28 -13.17
CA SER A 165 -21.59 -19.23 -14.12
C SER A 165 -21.44 -18.27 -15.30
N ALA A 166 -20.26 -17.69 -15.55
CA ALA A 166 -20.08 -16.68 -16.60
C ALA A 166 -19.23 -17.13 -17.80
N ALA A 167 -18.76 -18.39 -17.85
CA ALA A 167 -17.83 -18.86 -18.89
C ALA A 167 -18.39 -19.99 -19.78
N THR A 168 -19.70 -20.22 -19.80
CA THR A 168 -20.30 -21.33 -20.57
C THR A 168 -21.34 -20.91 -21.60
N GLN A 169 -21.54 -19.61 -21.85
CA GLN A 169 -22.43 -19.18 -22.94
C GLN A 169 -21.90 -17.94 -23.66
N ALA A 170 -21.12 -18.17 -24.70
CA ALA A 170 -21.20 -17.41 -25.95
C ALA A 170 -20.72 -18.32 -27.09
N PRO A 171 -21.42 -18.34 -28.23
CA PRO A 171 -21.14 -19.21 -29.38
C PRO A 171 -19.83 -18.85 -30.10
#